data_AF-A0A969JQS2-F1
#
_entry.id   AF-A0A969JQS2-F1
#
_cell.length_a   1.000
_cell.length_b   1.000
_cell.length_c   1.000
_cell.angle_alpha   90.00
_cell.angle_beta   90.00
_cell.angle_gamma   90.00
#
_symmetry.space_group_name_H-M   'P 1'
#
loop_
_entity.id
_entity.type
_entity.pdbx_description
1 polymer ?
#
loop_
_entity_poly.entity_id
_entity_poly.type
_entity_poly.pdbx_seq_one_letter_code
_entity_poly.pdbx_strand_id
1 'polypeptide(L)'
;MDENGFSLTVKDVDDLSAIKKQYNVPAELQSCHTAIVDGYVIEGHVPVEDVERLLREKPNIVGIGVGGMPIGSPGMEVEGAAPQPFDVVAFDKDGNTYVYASYGQ
;
A
#
# COMPACT_ATOMS: atom_id res chain seq x y z
N MET A 1 2.63 0.03 12.80
CA MET A 1 1.60 1.08 12.60
C MET A 1 0.74 1.25 13.85
N ASP A 2 1.33 1.57 15.01
CA ASP A 2 0.55 1.76 16.25
C ASP A 2 0.73 3.15 16.90
N GLU A 3 1.53 4.06 16.30
CA GLU A 3 1.90 5.32 16.98
C GLU A 3 1.41 6.62 16.32
N ASN A 4 0.60 6.57 15.26
CA ASN A 4 0.22 7.78 14.50
C ASN A 4 -1.26 8.23 14.59
N GLY A 5 -2.02 7.83 15.62
CA GLY A 5 -3.33 8.44 15.89
C GLY A 5 -4.43 8.20 14.83
N PHE A 6 -4.20 7.28 13.89
CA PHE A 6 -5.22 6.83 12.94
C PHE A 6 -6.21 5.90 13.65
N SER A 7 -7.52 6.16 13.50
CA SER A 7 -8.56 5.21 13.88
C SER A 7 -8.54 4.03 12.90
N LEU A 8 -7.61 3.11 13.11
CA LEU A 8 -7.47 1.88 12.35
C LEU A 8 -8.61 0.93 12.69
N THR A 9 -9.58 0.79 11.78
CA THR A 9 -10.52 -0.32 11.82
C THR A 9 -9.90 -1.48 11.05
N VAL A 10 -9.10 -2.30 11.75
CA VAL A 10 -8.57 -3.54 11.19
C VAL A 10 -9.71 -4.54 11.11
N LYS A 11 -10.11 -4.90 9.90
CA LYS A 11 -11.08 -5.95 9.65
C LYS A 11 -10.35 -7.08 8.95
N ASP A 12 -9.98 -8.11 9.70
CA ASP A 12 -9.55 -9.37 9.12
C ASP A 12 -10.69 -9.94 8.28
N VAL A 13 -10.43 -10.04 6.98
CA VAL A 13 -11.36 -10.55 5.99
C VAL A 13 -10.75 -11.83 5.44
N ASP A 14 -11.38 -12.96 5.78
CA ASP A 14 -10.99 -14.31 5.36
C ASP A 14 -10.77 -14.44 3.84
N ASP A 15 -11.42 -13.58 3.04
CA ASP A 15 -11.43 -13.65 1.59
C ASP A 15 -10.85 -12.38 0.93
N LEU A 16 -9.55 -12.16 1.15
CA LEU A 16 -8.76 -11.13 0.46
C LEU A 16 -8.90 -11.21 -1.07
N SER A 17 -9.12 -12.41 -1.61
CA SER A 17 -9.31 -12.65 -3.04
C SER A 17 -10.56 -11.96 -3.62
N ALA A 18 -11.65 -11.93 -2.86
CA ALA A 18 -12.89 -11.29 -3.28
C ALA A 18 -12.76 -9.76 -3.30
N ILE A 19 -12.05 -9.19 -2.31
CA ILE A 19 -11.76 -7.75 -2.23
C ILE A 19 -10.81 -7.34 -3.36
N LYS A 20 -9.73 -8.09 -3.57
CA LYS A 20 -8.78 -7.80 -4.65
C LYS A 20 -9.45 -7.80 -6.03
N LYS A 21 -10.39 -8.72 -6.26
CA LYS A 21 -11.25 -8.71 -7.47
C LYS A 21 -12.21 -7.52 -7.51
N GLN A 22 -12.85 -7.20 -6.39
CA GLN A 22 -13.82 -6.10 -6.31
C GLN A 22 -13.18 -4.74 -6.60
N TYR A 23 -11.95 -4.54 -6.13
CA TYR A 23 -11.21 -3.30 -6.29
C TYR A 23 -10.21 -3.31 -7.46
N ASN A 24 -10.24 -4.35 -8.31
CA ASN A 24 -9.34 -4.51 -9.47
C ASN A 24 -7.86 -4.29 -9.10
N VAL A 25 -7.43 -4.82 -7.96
CA VAL A 25 -6.05 -4.71 -7.51
C VAL A 25 -5.14 -5.41 -8.53
N PRO A 26 -4.17 -4.70 -9.14
CA PRO A 26 -3.25 -5.29 -10.12
C PRO A 26 -2.53 -6.50 -9.53
N ALA A 27 -2.39 -7.57 -10.31
CA ALA A 27 -1.76 -8.81 -9.84
C ALA A 27 -0.32 -8.57 -9.34
N GLU A 28 0.38 -7.60 -9.92
CA GLU A 28 1.75 -7.21 -9.57
C GLU A 28 1.84 -6.47 -8.22
N LEU A 29 0.73 -5.91 -7.74
CA LEU A 29 0.63 -5.20 -6.46
C LEU A 29 0.00 -6.05 -5.34
N GLN A 30 -0.40 -7.30 -5.64
CA GLN A 30 -1.02 -8.15 -4.63
C GLN A 30 -0.01 -8.51 -3.55
N SER A 31 -0.25 -7.99 -2.34
CA SER A 31 0.59 -8.29 -1.19
C SER A 31 -0.10 -9.29 -0.24
N CYS A 32 0.60 -9.71 0.81
CA CYS A 32 0.03 -10.56 1.86
C CYS A 32 -1.06 -9.84 2.66
N HIS A 33 -1.08 -8.50 2.64
CA HIS A 33 -2.00 -7.68 3.43
C HIS A 33 -2.62 -6.57 2.57
N THR A 34 -3.93 -6.40 2.76
CA THR A 34 -4.74 -5.33 2.15
C THR A 34 -5.44 -4.59 3.27
N ALA A 35 -5.32 -3.26 3.30
CA ALA A 35 -6.11 -2.40 4.19
C ALA A 35 -7.00 -1.46 3.36
N ILE A 36 -8.10 -1.01 3.95
CA ILE A 36 -8.97 0.00 3.35
C ILE A 36 -9.05 1.19 4.31
N VAL A 37 -8.68 2.38 3.85
CA VAL A 37 -8.64 3.60 4.66
C VAL A 37 -9.40 4.72 3.94
N ASP A 38 -10.46 5.24 4.57
CA ASP A 38 -11.35 6.28 4.00
C ASP A 38 -11.89 5.96 2.58
N GLY A 39 -12.00 4.69 2.23
CA GLY A 39 -12.44 4.22 0.91
C GLY A 39 -11.31 3.91 -0.08
N TYR A 40 -10.05 4.16 0.29
CA TYR A 40 -8.87 3.83 -0.52
C TYR A 40 -8.28 2.48 -0.12
N VAL A 41 -7.82 1.72 -1.11
CA VAL A 41 -7.11 0.45 -0.91
C VAL A 41 -5.63 0.71 -0.66
N ILE A 42 -5.07 0.09 0.37
CA ILE A 42 -3.65 0.13 0.73
C ILE A 42 -3.12 -1.30 0.67
N GLU A 43 -2.23 -1.60 -0.28
CA GLU A 43 -1.69 -2.95 -0.51
C GLU A 43 -0.20 -3.04 -0.14
N GLY A 44 0.13 -3.96 0.78
CA GLY A 44 1.51 -4.22 1.19
C GLY A 44 2.09 -3.18 2.16
N HIS A 45 3.42 -3.07 2.17
CA HIS A 45 4.15 -2.25 3.15
C HIS A 45 4.24 -0.78 2.72
N VAL A 46 3.09 -0.14 2.54
CA VAL A 46 3.02 1.28 2.20
C VAL A 46 3.46 2.13 3.41
N PRO A 47 4.40 3.09 3.23
CA PRO A 47 4.77 4.04 4.27
C PRO A 47 3.58 4.84 4.79
N VAL A 48 3.56 5.12 6.10
CA VAL A 48 2.46 5.88 6.72
C VAL A 48 2.33 7.27 6.08
N GLU A 49 3.45 7.92 5.78
CA GLU A 49 3.49 9.24 5.14
C GLU A 49 2.72 9.32 3.81
N ASP A 50 2.76 8.25 2.99
CA ASP A 50 2.00 8.18 1.74
C ASP A 50 0.51 7.97 1.99
N VAL A 51 0.15 7.18 3.00
CA VAL A 51 -1.25 7.03 3.42
C VAL A 51 -1.79 8.36 3.92
N GLU A 52 -1.03 9.11 4.71
CA GLU A 52 -1.42 10.44 5.18
C GLU A 52 -1.60 11.42 4.02
N ARG A 53 -0.67 11.40 3.08
CA ARG A 53 -0.72 12.23 1.87
C ARG A 53 -1.94 11.87 1.03
N LEU A 54 -2.22 10.59 0.85
CA LEU A 54 -3.41 10.09 0.14
C LEU A 54 -4.70 10.61 0.79
N LEU A 55 -4.81 10.51 2.10
CA LEU A 55 -5.99 10.96 2.85
C LEU A 55 -6.16 12.48 2.84
N ARG A 56 -5.06 13.23 2.68
CA ARG A 56 -5.06 14.69 2.57
C ARG A 56 -5.40 15.16 1.16
N GLU A 57 -4.77 14.58 0.15
CA GLU A 57 -4.92 14.96 -1.26
C GLU A 57 -6.22 14.41 -1.86
N LYS A 58 -6.72 13.28 -1.34
CA LYS A 58 -7.88 12.54 -1.85
C LYS A 58 -7.93 12.46 -3.37
N PRO A 59 -6.86 11.95 -4.02
CA PRO A 59 -6.83 11.79 -5.47
C PRO A 59 -7.91 10.82 -5.95
N ASN A 60 -8.32 10.96 -7.21
CA ASN A 60 -9.30 10.07 -7.83
C ASN A 60 -8.65 8.76 -8.28
N ILE A 61 -8.25 7.95 -7.31
CA ILE A 61 -7.67 6.61 -7.49
C ILE A 61 -8.40 5.61 -6.59
N VAL A 62 -8.19 4.33 -6.84
CA VAL A 62 -8.74 3.27 -5.99
C VAL A 62 -7.84 3.01 -4.79
N GLY A 63 -6.52 3.09 -4.97
CA GLY A 63 -5.60 2.79 -3.90
C GLY A 63 -4.13 2.99 -4.25
N ILE A 64 -3.29 2.76 -3.25
CA ILE A 64 -1.83 2.73 -3.39
C ILE A 64 -1.31 1.39 -2.86
N GLY A 65 -0.22 0.90 -3.42
CA GLY A 65 0.40 -0.33 -2.96
C GLY A 65 1.88 -0.40 -3.28
N VAL A 66 2.60 -1.22 -2.52
CA VAL A 66 3.99 -1.55 -2.82
C VAL A 66 4.04 -2.94 -3.42
N GLY A 67 4.42 -2.99 -4.70
CA GLY A 67 4.67 -4.24 -5.41
C GLY A 67 5.97 -4.87 -4.94
N GLY A 68 5.90 -6.14 -4.51
CA GLY A 68 7.06 -6.90 -4.04
C GLY A 68 7.35 -6.78 -2.54
N MET A 69 8.22 -7.67 -2.05
CA MET A 69 8.76 -7.66 -0.69
C MET A 69 10.23 -7.21 -0.72
N PRO A 70 10.51 -5.91 -0.94
CA PRO A 70 11.88 -5.41 -0.91
C PRO A 70 12.42 -5.45 0.52
N ILE A 71 13.67 -5.87 0.65
CA ILE A 71 14.44 -5.82 1.91
C ILE A 71 14.51 -4.36 2.35
N GLY A 72 14.09 -4.03 3.58
CA GLY A 72 14.07 -2.66 4.10
C GLY A 72 12.70 -1.97 4.12
N SER A 73 11.63 -2.62 3.66
CA SER A 73 10.25 -2.15 3.92
C SER A 73 9.92 -2.23 5.44
N PRO A 74 8.96 -1.44 5.97
CA PRO A 74 8.59 -1.48 7.39
C PRO A 74 8.30 -2.91 7.90
N GLY A 75 9.14 -3.42 8.80
CA GLY A 75 9.08 -4.81 9.30
C GLY A 75 9.99 -5.83 8.59
N MET A 76 10.70 -5.42 7.53
CA MET A 76 11.69 -6.20 6.78
C MET A 76 13.09 -5.55 6.83
N GLU A 77 13.34 -4.75 7.86
CA GLU A 77 14.63 -4.12 8.11
C GLU A 77 15.67 -5.20 8.46
N VAL A 78 16.74 -5.28 7.66
CA VAL A 78 17.87 -6.17 7.92
C VAL A 78 19.05 -5.31 8.35
N GLU A 79 19.48 -5.48 9.59
CA GLU A 79 20.62 -4.75 10.15
C GLU A 79 21.88 -5.02 9.29
N GLY A 80 22.44 -3.95 8.70
CA GLY A 80 23.61 -4.04 7.82
C GLY A 80 23.32 -4.24 6.32
N ALA A 81 22.06 -4.33 5.90
CA ALA A 81 21.69 -4.30 4.48
C ALA A 81 21.20 -2.91 4.08
N ALA A 82 21.59 -2.44 2.89
CA ALA A 82 21.00 -1.24 2.31
C ALA A 82 19.51 -1.50 2.02
N PRO A 83 18.60 -0.57 2.37
CA PRO A 83 17.20 -0.70 1.98
C PRO A 83 17.13 -0.77 0.46
N GLN A 84 16.39 -1.76 -0.05
CA GLN A 84 16.16 -1.88 -1.48
C GLN A 84 15.26 -0.74 -1.93
N PRO A 85 15.58 -0.11 -3.08
CA PRO A 85 14.70 0.89 -3.65
C PRO A 85 13.34 0.26 -3.95
N PHE A 86 12.28 0.97 -3.59
CA PHE A 86 10.93 0.54 -3.85
C PHE A 86 10.04 1.72 -4.22
N ASP A 87 9.06 1.41 -5.06
CA ASP A 87 8.06 2.37 -5.50
C ASP A 87 6.72 2.07 -4.84
N VAL A 88 6.08 3.13 -4.38
CA VAL A 88 4.66 3.12 -4.01
C VAL A 88 3.89 3.44 -5.28
N VAL A 89 3.02 2.53 -5.70
CA VAL A 89 2.28 2.60 -6.95
C VAL A 89 0.82 2.89 -6.64
N ALA A 90 0.28 3.96 -7.21
CA ALA A 90 -1.15 4.23 -7.22
C ALA A 90 -1.82 3.48 -8.36
N PHE A 91 -3.04 3.01 -8.14
CA PHE A 91 -3.85 2.35 -9.15
C PHE A 91 -5.30 2.83 -9.14
N ASP A 92 -5.90 2.91 -10.33
CA ASP A 92 -7.30 3.29 -10.52
C ASP A 92 -8.21 2.10 -10.80
N LYS A 93 -9.51 2.37 -10.94
CA LYS A 93 -10.56 1.36 -11.17
C LYS A 93 -10.46 0.68 -12.54
N ASP A 94 -9.76 1.32 -13.48
CA ASP A 94 -9.57 0.86 -14.84
C ASP A 94 -8.26 0.04 -14.95
N GLY A 95 -7.54 -0.13 -13.83
CA GLY A 95 -6.30 -0.89 -13.74
C GLY A 95 -5.07 -0.09 -14.19
N ASN A 96 -5.20 1.22 -14.44
CA ASN A 96 -4.03 2.05 -14.75
C ASN A 96 -3.24 2.28 -13.47
N THR A 97 -1.91 2.27 -13.60
CA THR A 97 -0.99 2.45 -12.49
C THR A 97 -0.01 3.58 -12.75
N TYR A 98 0.37 4.31 -11.71
CA TYR A 98 1.46 5.29 -11.78
C TYR A 98 2.26 5.33 -10.48
N VAL A 99 3.52 5.75 -10.54
CA VAL A 99 4.37 5.89 -9.37
C VAL A 99 3.89 7.07 -8.52
N TYR A 100 3.47 6.78 -7.29
CA TYR A 100 3.00 7.75 -6.30
C TYR A 100 4.15 8.37 -5.51
N ALA A 101 5.11 7.52 -5.13
CA ALA A 101 6.35 7.88 -4.44
C ALA A 101 7.44 6.84 -4.70
N SER A 102 8.70 7.24 -4.61
CA SER A 102 9.87 6.37 -4.79
C SER A 102 10.81 6.55 -3.60
N TYR A 103 11.27 5.43 -3.04
CA TYR A 103 12.14 5.38 -1.88
C TYR A 103 13.46 4.69 -2.23
N GLY A 104 14.56 5.15 -1.63
CA GLY A 104 15.88 4.51 -1.78
C GLY A 104 16.63 4.80 -3.08
N GLN A 105 16.35 5.93 -3.75
CA GLN A 105 17.19 6.47 -4.82
C GLN A 105 18.49 7.09 -4.33
#